data_AF-A0A2A7H4K8-F1
#
_entry.id   AF-A0A2A7H4K8-F1
#
_cell.length_a   1.000
_cell.length_b   1.000
_cell.length_c   1.000
_cell.angle_alpha   90.00
_cell.angle_beta   90.00
_cell.angle_gamma   90.00
#
_symmetry.space_group_name_H-M   'P 1'
#
loop_
_entity.id
_entity.type
_entity.pdbx_description
1 polymer ?
#
loop_
_entity_poly.entity_id
_entity_poly.type
_entity_poly.pdbx_seq_one_letter_code
_entity_poly.pdbx_strand_id
1 'polypeptide(L)'
;MDITIITKVIEALKSYEFQDVTYCEETKQFLFHNQTDIMSGYAEITYNSQFEKFNVQIHPIETHHQAELQEVEKHIQSCIRKVEYLNALLTGQKKLTDKIIIM
;
A
#
# COMPACT_ATOMS: atom_id res chain seq x y z
N MET A 1 -3.14 -18.28 5.68
CA MET A 1 -3.40 -17.02 6.41
C MET A 1 -4.82 -17.09 6.96
N ASP A 2 -5.14 -16.43 8.07
CA ASP A 2 -6.51 -16.48 8.62
C ASP A 2 -7.50 -15.73 7.69
N ILE A 3 -8.67 -16.31 7.43
CA ILE A 3 -9.69 -15.73 6.52
C ILE A 3 -10.18 -14.35 6.98
N THR A 4 -10.19 -14.11 8.30
CA THR A 4 -10.53 -12.82 8.90
C THR A 4 -9.46 -11.76 8.59
N ILE A 5 -8.18 -12.15 8.61
CA ILE A 5 -7.07 -11.26 8.24
C ILE A 5 -7.12 -10.96 6.75
N ILE A 6 -7.30 -11.99 5.92
CA ILE A 6 -7.45 -11.84 4.46
C ILE A 6 -8.57 -10.85 4.13
N THR A 7 -9.74 -11.03 4.76
CA THR A 7 -10.92 -10.16 4.53
C THR A 7 -10.61 -8.71 4.91
N LYS A 8 -9.98 -8.47 6.07
CA LYS A 8 -9.59 -7.12 6.50
C LYS A 8 -8.61 -6.45 5.55
N VAL A 9 -7.64 -7.20 5.04
CA VAL A 9 -6.67 -6.69 4.07
C VAL A 9 -7.35 -6.34 2.75
N ILE A 10 -8.27 -7.19 2.27
CA ILE A 10 -9.07 -6.91 1.06
C ILE A 10 -9.92 -5.64 1.25
N GLU A 11 -10.59 -5.50 2.39
CA GLU A 11 -11.39 -4.30 2.71
C GLU A 11 -10.52 -3.04 2.78
N ALA A 12 -9.34 -3.13 3.39
CA ALA A 12 -8.39 -2.01 3.46
C ALA A 12 -7.92 -1.59 2.06
N LEU A 13 -7.51 -2.55 1.21
CA LEU A 13 -7.12 -2.29 -0.17
C LEU A 13 -8.25 -1.63 -0.97
N LYS A 14 -9.48 -2.13 -0.85
CA LYS A 14 -10.65 -1.50 -1.49
C LYS A 14 -10.91 -0.07 -0.99
N SER A 15 -10.72 0.19 0.31
CA SER A 15 -10.88 1.55 0.87
C SER A 15 -9.83 2.54 0.40
N TYR A 16 -8.67 2.04 -0.05
CA TYR A 16 -7.63 2.81 -0.73
C TYR A 16 -7.83 2.88 -2.25
N GLU A 17 -9.01 2.49 -2.73
CA GLU A 17 -9.42 2.57 -4.13
C GLU A 17 -8.60 1.68 -5.09
N PHE A 18 -7.91 0.66 -4.57
CA PHE A 18 -7.30 -0.39 -5.40
C PHE A 18 -8.39 -1.18 -6.12
N GLN A 19 -8.12 -1.54 -7.38
CA GLN A 19 -9.05 -2.29 -8.22
C GLN A 19 -8.71 -3.79 -8.22
N ASP A 20 -9.67 -4.62 -8.63
CA ASP A 20 -9.53 -6.08 -8.79
C ASP A 20 -8.95 -6.81 -7.57
N VAL A 21 -9.26 -6.30 -6.37
CA VAL A 21 -8.71 -6.80 -5.11
C VAL A 21 -9.25 -8.20 -4.79
N THR A 22 -8.37 -9.19 -4.78
CA THR A 22 -8.66 -10.58 -4.39
C THR A 22 -7.46 -11.22 -3.69
N TYR A 23 -7.69 -12.37 -3.06
CA TYR A 23 -6.63 -13.22 -2.49
C TYR A 23 -6.62 -14.57 -3.20
N CYS A 24 -5.45 -14.96 -3.70
CA CYS A 24 -5.25 -16.27 -4.32
C CYS A 24 -4.65 -17.23 -3.29
N GLU A 25 -5.45 -18.20 -2.83
CA GLU A 25 -5.06 -19.24 -1.87
C GLU A 25 -3.89 -20.10 -2.36
N GLU A 26 -3.88 -20.49 -3.64
CA GLU A 26 -2.86 -21.40 -4.20
C GLU A 26 -1.45 -20.79 -4.15
N THR A 27 -1.36 -19.50 -4.46
CA THR A 27 -0.11 -18.73 -4.51
C THR A 27 0.13 -17.91 -3.24
N LYS A 28 -0.83 -17.92 -2.31
CA LYS A 28 -0.84 -17.13 -1.07
C LYS A 28 -0.58 -15.64 -1.29
N GLN A 29 -1.14 -15.05 -2.34
CA GLN A 29 -0.87 -13.66 -2.70
C GLN A 29 -2.13 -12.81 -2.77
N PHE A 30 -2.00 -11.53 -2.41
CA PHE A 30 -3.00 -10.52 -2.72
C PHE A 30 -2.79 -10.04 -4.16
N LEU A 31 -3.85 -10.10 -4.96
CA LEU A 31 -3.89 -9.57 -6.32
C LEU A 31 -4.72 -8.30 -6.29
N PHE A 32 -4.18 -7.21 -6.83
CA PHE A 32 -4.81 -5.91 -6.88
C PHE A 32 -4.10 -5.03 -7.91
N HIS A 33 -4.80 -4.03 -8.45
CA HIS A 33 -4.22 -3.04 -9.36
C HIS A 33 -4.08 -1.69 -8.66
N ASN A 34 -2.86 -1.13 -8.71
CA ASN A 34 -2.58 0.24 -8.28
C ASN A 34 -3.46 1.24 -9.06
N GLN A 35 -3.80 2.36 -8.43
CA GLN A 35 -4.40 3.48 -9.18
C GLN A 35 -3.43 3.93 -10.29
N THR A 36 -3.99 4.42 -11.39
CA THR A 36 -3.24 4.81 -12.60
C THR A 36 -3.27 6.31 -12.80
N ASP A 37 -3.12 7.10 -11.74
CA ASP A 37 -2.87 8.53 -11.88
C ASP A 37 -1.38 8.79 -12.20
N ILE A 38 -1.04 10.00 -12.65
CA ILE A 38 0.35 10.34 -13.01
C ILE A 38 1.29 10.20 -11.79
N MET A 39 0.78 10.41 -10.58
CA MET A 39 1.56 10.40 -9.34
C MET A 39 1.87 8.98 -8.86
N SER A 40 1.01 8.02 -9.17
CA SER A 40 1.17 6.59 -8.87
C SER A 40 2.24 5.94 -9.73
N GLY A 41 2.62 6.56 -10.86
CA GLY A 41 3.80 6.14 -11.62
C GLY A 41 5.12 6.23 -10.85
N TYR A 42 5.20 7.04 -9.78
CA TYR A 42 6.41 7.18 -8.97
C TYR A 42 6.48 6.24 -7.78
N ALA A 43 5.34 5.70 -7.33
CA ALA A 43 5.32 4.74 -6.24
C ALA A 43 4.12 3.79 -6.31
N GLU A 44 4.41 2.49 -6.24
CA GLU A 44 3.40 1.44 -6.27
C GLU A 44 3.46 0.60 -5.00
N ILE A 45 2.29 0.15 -4.53
CA ILE A 45 2.20 -0.85 -3.47
C ILE A 45 2.25 -2.23 -4.11
N THR A 46 3.08 -3.11 -3.57
CA THR A 46 3.21 -4.50 -3.99
C THR A 46 3.09 -5.43 -2.79
N TYR A 47 2.66 -6.67 -3.03
CA TYR A 47 2.69 -7.72 -2.03
C TYR A 47 3.76 -8.76 -2.40
N ASN A 48 4.68 -9.04 -1.47
CA ASN A 48 5.67 -10.08 -1.62
C ASN A 48 5.21 -11.33 -0.86
N SER A 49 4.85 -12.39 -1.60
CA SER A 49 4.38 -13.66 -1.03
C SER A 49 5.47 -14.47 -0.33
N GLN A 50 6.75 -14.29 -0.69
CA GLN A 50 7.86 -14.97 -0.02
C GLN A 50 8.06 -14.46 1.41
N PHE A 51 7.89 -13.15 1.63
CA PHE A 51 8.01 -12.53 2.95
C PHE A 51 6.66 -12.26 3.62
N GLU A 52 5.57 -12.63 2.95
CA GLU A 52 4.19 -12.34 3.34
C GLU A 52 3.98 -10.88 3.79
N LYS A 53 4.51 -9.92 3.02
CA LYS A 53 4.56 -8.50 3.40
C LYS A 53 4.28 -7.56 2.24
N PHE A 54 3.58 -6.46 2.53
CA PHE A 54 3.42 -5.34 1.60
C PHE A 54 4.66 -4.45 1.60
N ASN A 55 5.01 -3.93 0.42
CA ASN A 55 6.12 -3.01 0.20
C ASN A 55 5.68 -1.84 -0.67
N VAL A 56 6.42 -0.73 -0.58
CA VAL A 56 6.35 0.36 -1.56
C VAL A 56 7.53 0.22 -2.51
N GLN A 57 7.25 0.15 -3.80
CA GLN A 57 8.24 0.24 -4.85
C GLN A 57 8.28 1.67 -5.36
N ILE A 58 9.44 2.31 -5.29
CA ILE A 58 9.64 3.69 -5.75
C ILE A 58 10.34 3.66 -7.10
N HIS A 59 9.80 4.37 -8.07
CA HIS A 59 10.35 4.50 -9.43
C HIS A 59 11.19 5.78 -9.57
N PRO A 60 12.07 5.85 -10.59
CA PRO A 60 12.85 7.06 -10.85
C PRO A 60 11.97 8.31 -11.02
N ILE A 61 12.37 9.40 -10.36
CA ILE A 61 11.68 10.69 -10.44
C ILE A 61 12.42 11.55 -11.46
N GLU A 62 11.76 11.82 -12.60
CA GLU A 62 12.39 12.49 -13.75
C GLU A 62 12.09 14.00 -13.83
N THR A 63 11.47 14.57 -12.79
CA THR A 63 11.14 16.00 -12.74
C THR A 63 12.09 16.79 -11.83
N HIS A 64 12.30 18.06 -12.20
CA HIS A 64 13.02 19.05 -11.39
C HIS A 64 12.11 20.18 -10.89
N HIS A 65 10.81 20.13 -11.18
CA HIS A 65 9.86 21.12 -10.72
C HIS A 65 9.55 20.90 -9.24
N GLN A 66 9.82 21.91 -8.40
CA GLN A 66 9.66 21.80 -6.95
C GLN A 66 8.24 21.40 -6.52
N ALA A 67 7.21 21.93 -7.20
CA ALA A 67 5.82 21.59 -6.88
C ALA A 67 5.52 20.11 -7.13
N GLU A 68 5.97 19.57 -8.28
CA GLU A 68 5.81 18.15 -8.61
C GLU A 68 6.59 17.27 -7.63
N LEU A 69 7.81 17.65 -7.26
CA LEU A 69 8.60 16.94 -6.25
C LEU A 69 7.88 16.86 -4.89
N GLN A 70 7.21 17.95 -4.46
CA GLN A 70 6.44 17.95 -3.22
C GLN A 70 5.19 17.06 -3.30
N GLU A 71 4.53 17.00 -4.46
CA GLU A 71 3.40 16.11 -4.67
C GLU A 71 3.83 14.64 -4.69
N VAL A 72 4.95 14.33 -5.35
CA VAL A 72 5.54 12.99 -5.35
C VAL A 72 5.94 12.57 -3.94
N GLU A 73 6.57 13.46 -3.16
CA GLU A 73 6.91 13.17 -1.76
C GLU A 73 5.66 12.85 -0.93
N LYS A 74 4.60 13.67 -1.04
CA LYS A 74 3.31 13.42 -0.37
C LYS A 74 2.72 12.08 -0.77
N HIS A 75 2.78 11.73 -2.05
CA HIS A 75 2.29 10.46 -2.56
C HIS A 75 3.07 9.27 -1.99
N ILE A 76 4.41 9.33 -2.01
CA ILE A 76 5.27 8.29 -1.41
C ILE A 76 4.96 8.10 0.07
N GLN A 77 4.84 9.19 0.83
CA GLN A 77 4.48 9.13 2.26
C GLN A 77 3.11 8.51 2.49
N SER A 78 2.13 8.80 1.64
CA SER A 78 0.81 8.17 1.68
C SER A 78 0.91 6.65 1.45
N CYS A 79 1.66 6.21 0.43
CA CYS A 79 1.89 4.80 0.15
C CYS A 79 2.60 4.08 1.31
N ILE A 80 3.61 4.70 1.94
CA ILE A 80 4.29 4.14 3.12
C ILE A 80 3.30 3.89 4.26
N ARG A 81 2.46 4.89 4.59
CA ARG A 81 1.45 4.76 5.66
C ARG A 81 0.43 3.65 5.38
N LYS A 82 -0.03 3.53 4.12
CA LYS A 82 -0.92 2.46 3.68
C LYS A 82 -0.25 1.09 3.87
N VAL A 83 1.01 0.93 3.46
CA VAL A 83 1.78 -0.32 3.62
C VAL A 83 2.00 -0.68 5.08
N GLU A 84 2.32 0.29 5.94
CA GLU A 84 2.45 0.08 7.38
C GLU A 84 1.15 -0.46 7.99
N TYR A 85 0.02 0.15 7.64
CA TYR A 85 -1.30 -0.30 8.10
C TYR A 85 -1.61 -1.72 7.62
N LEU A 86 -1.41 -2.01 6.32
CA LEU A 86 -1.64 -3.34 5.76
C LEU A 86 -0.77 -4.41 6.44
N ASN A 87 0.50 -4.10 6.72
CA ASN A 87 1.40 -5.00 7.43
C ASN A 87 1.03 -5.18 8.91
N ALA A 88 0.47 -4.14 9.56
CA ALA A 88 -0.06 -4.26 10.91
C ALA A 88 -1.27 -5.21 10.96
N LEU A 89 -2.14 -5.18 9.94
CA LEU A 89 -3.24 -6.15 9.79
C LEU A 89 -2.71 -7.58 9.66
N LEU A 90 -1.67 -7.81 8.84
CA LEU A 90 -1.08 -9.13 8.64
C LEU A 90 -0.45 -9.71 9.91
N THR A 91 0.21 -8.87 10.70
CA THR A 91 0.91 -9.29 11.93
C THR A 91 0.00 -9.33 13.17
N GLY A 92 -1.26 -8.93 13.04
CA GLY A 92 -2.18 -8.84 14.18
C GLY A 92 -1.78 -7.80 15.23
N GLN A 93 -0.85 -6.90 14.90
CA GLN A 93 -0.43 -5.84 15.81
C GLN A 93 -1.56 -4.82 15.97
N LYS A 94 -2.21 -4.83 17.14
CA LYS A 94 -3.37 -3.98 17.47
C LYS A 94 -3.02 -2.51 17.77
N LYS A 95 -1.82 -2.03 17.44
CA LYS A 95 -1.37 -0.66 17.72
C LYS A 95 -0.40 -0.15 16.66
N LEU A 96 -0.93 0.52 15.63
CA LEU A 96 -0.32 1.77 15.17
C LEU A 96 -0.86 2.85 16.12
N THR A 97 -0.30 2.94 17.32
CA THR A 97 -0.61 4.03 18.25
C THR A 97 -0.23 5.35 17.61
N ASP A 98 -1.25 6.12 17.24
CA ASP A 98 -1.33 7.57 17.28
C ASP A 98 -0.06 8.34 16.93
N LYS A 99 0.30 8.34 15.65
CA LYS A 99 0.77 9.57 14.98
C LYS A 99 0.21 9.63 13.57
N ILE A 100 -1.12 9.63 13.46
CA ILE A 100 -1.76 10.40 12.39
C ILE A 100 -1.53 11.87 12.76
N ILE A 101 -0.34 12.38 12.46
CA ILE A 101 -0.17 13.82 12.34
C ILE A 101 -0.80 14.17 11.00
N ILE A 102 -2.06 14.63 11.07
CA ILE A 102 -2.63 15.49 10.06
C ILE A 102 -1.97 16.86 10.28
N MET A 103 -0.93 17.14 9.51
CA MET A 103 -0.45 18.50 9.22
C MET A 103 -0.14 18.56 7.73
#